data_AF-A0A329SKP6-F1
#
_entry.id   AF-A0A329SKP6-F1
#
_cell.length_a   1.000
_cell.length_b   1.000
_cell.length_c   1.000
_cell.angle_alpha   90.00
_cell.angle_beta   90.00
_cell.angle_gamma   90.00
#
_symmetry.space_group_name_H-M   'P 1'
#
loop_
_entity.id
_entity.type
_entity.pdbx_description
1 polymer ?
#
loop_
_entity_poly.entity_id
_entity_poly.type
_entity_poly.pdbx_seq_one_letter_code
_entity_poly.pdbx_strand_id
1 'polypeptide(L)'
;MFREQSRVLKLSTAVTDLKKAIKSLTKCLDASWMPTVLSFMRSLPNGEQQEAHQDYPEHIIASAKTKQPTKVPASMIYALEAETQLRVFDDCFTVMEKSKSALSTYLLGTASYFVAI
;
A
#
# COMPACT_ATOMS: atom_id res chain seq x y z
N MET A 1 -13.90 -14.96 -4.05
CA MET A 1 -12.70 -14.59 -3.26
C MET A 1 -11.69 -14.01 -4.24
N PHE A 2 -11.16 -12.80 -3.99
CA PHE A 2 -10.37 -12.05 -4.99
C PHE A 2 -8.85 -12.02 -4.69
N ARG A 3 -8.45 -12.02 -3.41
CA ARG A 3 -7.04 -12.02 -2.99
C ARG A 3 -6.83 -12.74 -1.67
N GLU A 4 -5.60 -13.16 -1.45
CA GLU A 4 -5.05 -13.56 -0.16
C GLU A 4 -4.10 -12.48 0.36
N GLN A 5 -4.06 -12.27 1.66
CA GLN A 5 -3.10 -11.36 2.30
C GLN A 5 -2.57 -12.00 3.57
N SER A 6 -1.25 -11.94 3.75
CA SER A 6 -0.59 -12.48 4.94
C SER A 6 0.44 -11.50 5.50
N ARG A 7 0.42 -11.32 6.82
CA ARG A 7 1.40 -10.50 7.52
C ARG A 7 2.73 -11.24 7.63
N VAL A 8 3.81 -10.54 7.36
CA VAL A 8 5.16 -11.09 7.54
C VAL A 8 5.49 -11.10 9.03
N LEU A 9 5.49 -12.30 9.63
CA LEU A 9 5.84 -12.50 11.04
C LEU A 9 7.27 -13.03 11.23
N LYS A 10 7.74 -13.87 10.30
CA LYS A 10 9.11 -14.41 10.29
C LYS A 10 9.86 -13.87 9.07
N LEU A 11 11.10 -13.44 9.28
CA LEU A 11 11.93 -12.86 8.24
C LEU A 11 12.95 -13.92 7.78
N SER A 12 12.84 -14.35 6.52
CA SER A 12 13.96 -15.01 5.84
C SER A 12 15.01 -13.97 5.42
N THR A 13 16.17 -14.42 4.93
CA THR A 13 17.20 -13.53 4.38
C THR A 13 16.64 -12.64 3.26
N ALA A 14 15.97 -13.25 2.27
CA ALA A 14 15.39 -12.50 1.15
C ALA A 14 14.35 -11.46 1.60
N VAL A 15 13.47 -11.81 2.54
CA VAL A 15 12.46 -10.88 3.07
C VAL A 15 13.12 -9.77 3.89
N THR A 16 14.22 -10.07 4.58
CA THR A 16 15.02 -9.06 5.30
C THR A 16 15.62 -8.04 4.34
N ASP A 17 16.18 -8.51 3.23
CA ASP A 17 16.81 -7.64 2.24
C ASP A 17 15.76 -6.79 1.50
N LEU A 18 14.63 -7.39 1.13
CA LEU A 18 13.49 -6.64 0.58
C LEU A 18 13.00 -5.57 1.56
N LYS A 19 12.86 -5.90 2.85
CA LYS A 19 12.45 -4.93 3.88
C LYS A 19 13.46 -3.78 4.02
N LYS A 20 14.76 -4.06 3.92
CA LYS A 20 15.80 -3.01 3.94
C LYS A 20 15.69 -2.11 2.71
N ALA A 21 15.53 -2.67 1.52
CA ALA A 21 15.37 -1.91 0.29
C ALA A 21 14.13 -1.00 0.33
N ILE A 22 12.98 -1.54 0.75
CA ILE A 22 11.74 -0.75 0.92
C ILE A 22 11.96 0.39 1.92
N LYS A 23 12.61 0.14 3.07
CA LYS A 23 12.92 1.19 4.05
C LYS A 23 13.82 2.28 3.48
N SER A 24 14.81 1.93 2.66
CA SER A 24 15.65 2.91 1.99
C SER A 24 14.84 3.76 1.01
N LEU A 25 13.95 3.14 0.22
CA LEU A 25 13.07 3.85 -0.71
C LEU A 25 12.10 4.79 0.02
N THR A 26 11.44 4.33 1.08
CA THR A 26 10.51 5.19 1.85
C THR A 26 11.23 6.37 2.50
N LYS A 27 12.47 6.17 2.96
CA LYS A 27 13.30 7.25 3.51
C LYS A 27 13.68 8.31 2.46
N CYS A 28 13.83 7.91 1.19
CA CYS A 28 14.06 8.86 0.09
C CYS A 28 12.81 9.69 -0.23
N LEU A 29 11.61 9.13 -0.05
CA LEU A 29 10.35 9.85 -0.25
C LEU A 29 10.05 10.80 0.92
N ASP A 30 10.21 10.32 2.15
CA ASP A 30 10.08 11.09 3.37
C ASP A 30 11.03 10.50 4.43
N ALA A 31 12.02 11.29 4.85
CA ALA A 31 13.03 10.87 5.80
C ALA A 31 12.45 10.45 7.18
N SER A 32 11.24 10.91 7.49
CA SER A 32 10.50 10.61 8.72
C SER A 32 9.56 9.40 8.59
N TRP A 33 9.40 8.84 7.37
CA TRP A 33 8.54 7.69 7.15
C TRP A 33 9.24 6.39 7.57
N MET A 34 8.67 5.76 8.61
CA MET A 34 9.09 4.46 9.10
C MET A 34 8.00 3.40 8.89
N PRO A 35 8.11 2.54 7.87
CA PRO A 35 7.18 1.42 7.67
C PRO A 35 7.20 0.46 8.86
N THR A 36 6.03 0.22 9.46
CA THR A 36 5.85 -0.62 10.65
C THR A 36 5.27 -2.00 10.34
N VAL A 37 4.52 -2.11 9.25
CA VAL A 37 3.86 -3.36 8.82
C VAL A 37 4.36 -3.74 7.43
N LEU A 38 4.62 -5.03 7.25
CA LEU A 38 4.90 -5.64 5.95
C LEU A 38 3.96 -6.82 5.77
N SER A 39 3.28 -6.86 4.62
CA SER A 39 2.36 -7.94 4.24
C SER A 39 2.63 -8.35 2.81
N PHE A 40 2.47 -9.63 2.50
CA PHE A 40 2.36 -10.10 1.13
C PHE A 40 0.89 -10.16 0.74
N MET A 41 0.60 -9.76 -0.49
CA MET A 41 -0.71 -9.87 -1.10
C MET A 41 -0.57 -10.73 -2.36
N ARG A 42 -1.51 -11.64 -2.55
CA ARG A 42 -1.58 -12.50 -3.73
C ARG A 42 -2.97 -12.40 -4.33
N SER A 43 -3.07 -11.91 -5.55
CA SER A 43 -4.30 -12.00 -6.33
C SER A 43 -4.53 -13.45 -6.75
N LEU A 44 -5.77 -13.92 -6.65
CA LEU A 44 -6.11 -15.28 -7.08
C LEU A 44 -6.33 -15.30 -8.59
N PRO A 45 -5.92 -16.37 -9.30
CA PRO A 45 -6.28 -16.55 -10.71
C PRO A 45 -7.80 -16.49 -10.90
N ASN A 46 -8.25 -15.70 -11.87
CA ASN A 46 -9.68 -15.44 -12.12
C ASN A 46 -10.43 -14.82 -10.91
N GLY A 47 -9.69 -14.23 -9.96
CA GLY A 47 -10.29 -13.45 -8.89
C GLY A 47 -10.99 -12.22 -9.45
N GLU A 48 -12.15 -11.91 -8.91
CA GLU A 48 -12.87 -10.69 -9.28
C GLU A 48 -12.09 -9.44 -8.85
N GLN A 49 -12.35 -8.31 -9.50
CA GLN A 49 -11.81 -7.04 -9.05
C GLN A 49 -12.31 -6.74 -7.63
N GLN A 50 -11.40 -6.30 -6.75
CA GLN A 50 -11.80 -5.85 -5.42
C GLN A 50 -12.59 -4.53 -5.51
N GLU A 51 -13.66 -4.43 -4.72
CA GLU A 51 -14.38 -3.17 -4.53
C GLU A 51 -13.47 -2.04 -4.01
N ALA A 52 -13.78 -0.81 -4.42
CA ALA A 52 -13.06 0.37 -3.96
C ALA A 52 -13.18 0.49 -2.43
N HIS A 53 -12.06 0.69 -1.75
CA HIS A 53 -11.99 0.79 -0.30
C HIS A 53 -10.78 1.63 0.12
N GLN A 54 -10.78 2.07 1.37
CA GLN A 54 -9.62 2.70 1.99
C GLN A 54 -8.78 1.65 2.70
N ASP A 55 -7.46 1.83 2.68
CA ASP A 55 -6.52 0.98 3.42
C ASP A 55 -6.69 1.11 4.94
N TYR A 56 -7.06 2.31 5.40
CA TYR A 56 -7.16 2.64 6.82
C TYR A 56 -8.58 3.03 7.18
N PRO A 57 -9.21 2.36 8.17
CA PRO A 57 -10.49 2.81 8.68
C PRO A 57 -10.33 4.11 9.46
N GLU A 58 -11.42 4.89 9.53
CA GLU A 58 -11.42 6.24 10.14
C GLU A 58 -10.80 6.30 11.54
N HIS A 59 -11.07 5.31 12.40
CA HIS A 59 -10.53 5.29 13.76
C HIS A 59 -9.01 5.16 13.80
N ILE A 60 -8.38 4.50 12.81
CA ILE A 60 -6.92 4.40 12.70
C ILE A 60 -6.34 5.75 12.24
N ILE A 61 -6.99 6.40 11.28
CA ILE A 61 -6.62 7.74 10.80
C ILE A 61 -6.72 8.75 11.96
N ALA A 62 -7.83 8.75 12.69
CA ALA A 62 -8.03 9.60 13.86
C ALA A 62 -6.97 9.37 14.94
N SER A 63 -6.69 8.10 15.28
CA SER A 63 -5.64 7.75 16.25
C SER A 63 -4.25 8.23 15.82
N ALA A 64 -3.94 8.11 14.52
CA ALA A 64 -2.68 8.61 13.97
C ALA A 64 -2.58 10.15 14.09
N LYS A 65 -3.66 10.87 13.72
CA LYS A 65 -3.75 12.34 13.84
C LYS A 65 -3.65 12.81 15.30
N THR A 66 -4.18 12.07 16.28
CA THR A 66 -3.99 12.42 17.71
C THR A 66 -2.52 12.28 18.15
N LYS A 67 -1.83 11.23 17.71
CA LYS A 67 -0.44 10.98 18.11
C LYS A 67 0.56 11.90 17.41
N GLN A 68 0.31 12.18 16.13
CA GLN A 68 1.16 13.02 15.28
C GLN A 68 0.25 13.87 14.36
N PRO A 69 -0.20 15.06 14.82
CA PRO A 69 -1.19 15.88 14.10
C PRO A 69 -0.83 16.26 12.67
N THR A 70 0.47 16.34 12.38
CA THR A 70 0.99 16.71 11.05
C THR A 70 1.26 15.51 10.15
N LYS A 71 0.98 14.28 10.61
CA LYS A 71 1.26 13.06 9.86
C LYS A 71 -0.01 12.26 9.60
N VAL A 72 0.01 11.56 8.47
CA VAL A 72 -1.07 10.70 8.02
C VAL A 72 -0.56 9.29 7.76
N PRO A 73 -1.37 8.24 7.98
CA PRO A 73 -1.02 6.90 7.56
C PRO A 73 -0.81 6.81 6.05
N ALA A 74 0.15 5.99 5.64
CA ALA A 74 0.47 5.78 4.23
C ALA A 74 0.92 4.35 3.99
N SER A 75 0.53 3.83 2.82
CA SER A 75 0.89 2.51 2.31
C SER A 75 1.88 2.63 1.16
N MET A 76 2.70 1.61 0.97
CA MET A 76 3.49 1.41 -0.24
C MET A 76 3.22 0.02 -0.79
N ILE A 77 2.91 -0.06 -2.08
CA ILE A 77 2.73 -1.32 -2.80
C ILE A 77 3.95 -1.51 -3.70
N TYR A 78 4.55 -2.69 -3.58
CA TYR A 78 5.70 -3.12 -4.37
C TYR A 78 5.31 -4.31 -5.23
N ALA A 79 5.45 -4.20 -6.55
CA ALA A 79 5.09 -5.25 -7.48
C ALA A 79 6.16 -6.35 -7.51
N LEU A 80 5.81 -7.54 -7.03
CA LEU A 80 6.66 -8.74 -7.08
C LEU A 80 6.45 -9.57 -8.36
N GLU A 81 5.43 -9.22 -9.14
CA GLU A 81 5.11 -9.82 -10.42
C GLU A 81 4.89 -8.70 -11.44
N ALA A 82 5.33 -8.94 -12.68
CA ALA A 82 5.06 -8.01 -13.79
C ALA A 82 3.56 -7.94 -14.07
N GLU A 83 3.13 -6.84 -14.68
CA GLU A 83 1.73 -6.61 -15.06
C GLU A 83 0.78 -6.58 -13.85
N THR A 84 1.31 -6.36 -12.64
CA THR A 84 0.49 -6.09 -11.46
C THR A 84 -0.34 -4.85 -11.75
N GLN A 85 -1.66 -4.97 -11.71
CA GLN A 85 -2.57 -3.85 -11.93
C GLN A 85 -3.15 -3.36 -10.61
N LEU A 86 -3.17 -2.04 -10.42
CA LEU A 86 -3.82 -1.38 -9.30
C LEU A 86 -4.66 -0.22 -9.81
N ARG A 87 -5.92 -0.19 -9.39
CA ARG A 87 -6.79 0.96 -9.61
C ARG A 87 -6.79 1.83 -8.36
N VAL A 88 -6.49 3.10 -8.55
CA VAL A 88 -6.44 4.12 -7.50
C VAL A 88 -7.44 5.20 -7.86
N PHE A 89 -8.06 5.79 -6.85
CA PHE A 89 -8.96 6.92 -7.03
C PHE A 89 -8.29 8.13 -6.38
N ASP A 90 -7.64 8.94 -7.19
CA ASP A 90 -6.83 10.07 -6.70
C ASP A 90 -7.75 11.11 -6.05
N ASP A 91 -7.29 11.73 -4.97
CA ASP A 91 -8.05 12.71 -4.17
C ASP A 91 -9.42 12.23 -3.65
N CYS A 92 -9.69 10.92 -3.65
CA CYS A 92 -10.92 10.31 -3.14
C CYS A 92 -10.74 9.78 -1.71
N PHE A 93 -10.69 10.71 -0.75
CA PHE A 93 -10.42 10.39 0.66
C PHE A 93 -11.66 10.06 1.51
N THR A 94 -12.86 10.30 0.99
CA THR A 94 -14.11 10.05 1.71
C THR A 94 -15.17 9.46 0.80
N VAL A 95 -15.26 9.94 -0.44
CA VAL A 95 -16.22 9.49 -1.45
C VAL A 95 -15.47 9.06 -2.71
N MET A 96 -15.82 7.89 -3.23
CA MET A 96 -15.28 7.38 -4.50
C MET A 96 -15.92 8.12 -5.68
N GLU A 97 -15.07 8.69 -6.52
CA GLU A 97 -15.48 9.34 -7.77
C GLU A 97 -14.87 8.60 -8.96
N LYS A 98 -15.71 7.98 -9.80
CA LYS A 98 -15.24 7.15 -10.93
C LYS A 98 -14.37 7.92 -11.94
N SER A 99 -14.61 9.22 -12.10
CA SER A 99 -13.83 10.11 -12.98
C SER A 99 -12.38 10.27 -12.53
N LYS A 100 -12.09 10.07 -11.25
CA LYS A 100 -10.75 10.16 -10.67
C LYS A 100 -10.02 8.81 -10.63
N SER A 101 -10.57 7.78 -11.28
CA SER A 101 -9.94 6.47 -11.30
C SER A 101 -8.75 6.45 -12.27
N ALA A 102 -7.59 6.03 -11.78
CA ALA A 102 -6.40 5.75 -12.55
C ALA A 102 -6.05 4.26 -12.43
N LEU A 103 -5.85 3.58 -13.56
CA LEU A 103 -5.34 2.20 -13.58
C LEU A 103 -3.84 2.25 -13.84
N SER A 104 -3.05 1.85 -12.84
CA SER A 104 -1.61 1.70 -12.97
C SER A 104 -1.25 0.24 -13.23
N THR A 105 -0.43 -0.01 -14.25
CA THR A 105 0.17 -1.33 -14.51
C THR A 105 1.65 -1.26 -14.17
N TYR A 106 2.08 -2.11 -13.25
CA TYR A 106 3.43 -2.10 -12.71
C TYR A 106 4.33 -3.09 -13.43
N LEU A 107 5.54 -2.63 -13.74
CA LEU A 107 6.63 -3.52 -14.10
C LEU A 107 7.13 -4.24 -12.84
N LEU A 108 7.72 -5.42 -13.02
CA LEU A 108 8.37 -6.14 -11.93
C LEU A 108 9.36 -5.24 -11.20
N GLY A 109 9.23 -5.16 -9.88
CA GLY A 109 10.13 -4.42 -9.01
C GLY A 109 9.84 -2.91 -8.91
N THR A 110 8.74 -2.43 -9.47
CA THR A 110 8.30 -1.03 -9.31
C THR A 110 7.44 -0.85 -8.05
N ALA A 111 7.45 0.38 -7.52
CA ALA A 111 6.76 0.73 -6.29
C ALA A 111 5.83 1.93 -6.53
N SER A 112 4.68 1.93 -5.85
CA SER A 112 3.86 3.13 -5.67
C SER A 112 3.54 3.35 -4.21
N TYR A 113 3.35 4.61 -3.84
CA TYR A 113 2.97 5.03 -2.51
C TYR A 113 1.58 5.67 -2.55
N PHE A 114 0.81 5.43 -1.50
CA PHE A 114 -0.56 5.95 -1.34
C PHE A 114 -0.68 6.56 0.05
N VAL A 115 -1.20 7.78 0.09
CA VAL A 115 -1.42 8.51 1.35
C VAL A 115 -2.90 8.46 1.66
N ALA A 116 -3.27 8.06 2.87
CA ALA A 116 -4.64 8.21 3.34
C ALA A 116 -4.78 9.61 3.97
N ILE A 117 -5.47 10.53 3.30
CA ILE A 117 -5.81 11.84 3.89
C ILE A 117 -7.16 11.74 4.62
#